data_AF-A0A968F968-F1
#
_entry.id   AF-A0A968F968-F1
#
_cell.length_a   1.000
_cell.length_b   1.000
_cell.length_c   1.000
_cell.angle_alpha   90.00
_cell.angle_beta   90.00
_cell.angle_gamma   90.00
#
_symmetry.space_group_name_H-M   'P 1'
#
loop_
_entity.id
_entity.type
_entity.pdbx_description
1 polymer ?
#
loop_
_entity_poly.entity_id
_entity_poly.type
_entity_poly.pdbx_seq_one_letter_code
_entity_poly.pdbx_strand_id
1 'polypeptide(L)'
;LLGGGRAILLQLAHPFVAAGVDDHSNFQSEILDRLYRTLLFMQNLVFADRRRADETLQQFHAMHDRIRGHLPHEAGRFPAGTPYSGRDPQAKLWVHATFADTSLKVYQRFVSPLTRQERQS
;
A
#
# COMPACT_ATOMS: atom_id res chain seq x y z
N LEU A 1 -2.83 -14.28 2.45
CA LEU A 1 -1.35 -14.10 2.57
C LEU A 1 -0.60 -14.41 1.28
N LEU A 2 -1.07 -15.34 0.44
CA LEU A 2 -0.50 -15.56 -0.90
C LEU A 2 -0.46 -14.24 -1.68
N GLY A 3 0.71 -13.88 -2.21
CA GLY A 3 0.97 -12.64 -2.95
C GLY A 3 1.54 -11.47 -2.13
N GLY A 4 1.55 -11.52 -0.79
CA GLY A 4 2.04 -10.42 0.04
C GLY A 4 3.45 -9.92 -0.34
N GLY A 5 4.39 -10.85 -0.52
CA GLY A 5 5.76 -10.51 -0.95
C GLY A 5 5.81 -9.83 -2.32
N ARG A 6 4.99 -10.26 -3.28
CA ARG A 6 4.91 -9.60 -4.60
C ARG A 6 4.36 -8.18 -4.49
N ALA A 7 3.27 -8.00 -3.75
CA ALA A 7 2.66 -6.69 -3.57
C ALA A 7 3.67 -5.71 -2.95
N ILE A 8 4.38 -6.14 -1.91
CA ILE A 8 5.42 -5.35 -1.24
C ILE A 8 6.55 -4.96 -2.19
N LEU A 9 7.09 -5.92 -2.96
CA LEU A 9 8.16 -5.63 -3.92
C LEU A 9 7.73 -4.59 -4.97
N LEU A 10 6.49 -4.67 -5.46
CA LEU A 10 5.96 -3.68 -6.39
C LEU A 10 5.72 -2.33 -5.72
N GLN A 11 5.24 -2.31 -4.48
CA GLN A 11 5.04 -1.06 -3.72
C GLN A 11 6.37 -0.32 -3.52
N LEU A 12 7.43 -1.04 -3.15
CA LEU A 12 8.77 -0.49 -2.97
C LEU A 12 9.44 -0.02 -4.27
N ALA A 13 8.88 -0.35 -5.45
CA ALA A 13 9.36 0.21 -6.70
C ALA A 13 9.00 1.69 -6.89
N HIS A 14 8.12 2.25 -6.06
CA HIS A 14 7.83 3.69 -6.07
C HIS A 14 8.75 4.44 -5.08
N PRO A 15 9.53 5.43 -5.52
CA PRO A 15 10.55 6.09 -4.68
C PRO A 15 10.02 6.64 -3.34
N PHE A 16 8.88 7.32 -3.36
CA PHE A 16 8.28 7.87 -2.14
C PHE A 16 7.79 6.80 -1.16
N VAL A 17 7.36 5.63 -1.67
CA VAL A 17 6.93 4.53 -0.83
C VAL A 17 8.15 3.86 -0.20
N ALA A 18 9.21 3.64 -0.99
CA ALA A 18 10.48 3.10 -0.49
C ALA A 18 11.08 3.98 0.60
N ALA A 19 11.24 5.29 0.34
CA ALA A 19 11.78 6.24 1.31
C ALA A 19 10.89 6.34 2.56
N GLY A 20 9.57 6.40 2.40
CA GLY A 20 8.65 6.42 3.54
C GLY A 20 8.70 5.15 4.39
N VAL A 21 9.00 3.99 3.80
CA VAL A 21 9.21 2.73 4.53
C VAL A 21 10.54 2.73 5.27
N ASP A 22 11.61 3.16 4.60
CA ASP A 22 12.97 3.21 5.18
C ASP A 22 13.05 4.19 6.36
N ASP A 23 12.49 5.39 6.20
CA ASP A 23 12.59 6.46 7.19
C ASP A 23 11.64 6.26 8.40
N HIS A 24 10.51 5.56 8.22
CA HIS A 24 9.43 5.50 9.22
C HIS A 24 9.07 4.09 9.70
N SER A 25 9.84 3.06 9.35
CA SER A 25 9.57 1.71 9.85
C SER A 25 10.81 0.84 10.00
N ASN A 26 10.79 -0.04 11.01
CA ASN A 26 11.71 -1.17 11.09
C ASN A 26 11.22 -2.28 10.16
N PHE A 27 11.32 -2.04 8.85
CA PHE A 27 10.64 -2.84 7.84
C PHE A 27 10.90 -4.34 7.99
N GLN A 28 12.15 -4.75 8.15
CA GLN A 28 12.54 -6.17 8.22
C GLN A 28 11.90 -6.93 9.38
N SER A 29 11.74 -6.30 10.55
CA SER A 29 11.11 -6.94 11.72
C SER A 29 9.58 -6.85 11.69
N GLU A 30 9.01 -5.90 10.93
CA GLU A 30 7.58 -5.55 10.95
C GLU A 30 6.82 -5.98 9.68
N ILE A 31 7.43 -6.73 8.75
CA ILE A 31 6.80 -7.05 7.44
C ILE A 31 5.41 -7.69 7.59
N LEU A 32 5.29 -8.68 8.46
CA LEU A 32 4.03 -9.40 8.68
C LEU A 32 3.00 -8.51 9.39
N ASP A 33 3.44 -7.72 10.37
CA ASP A 33 2.59 -6.79 11.11
C ASP A 33 2.07 -5.68 10.21
N ARG A 34 2.91 -5.13 9.31
CA ARG A 34 2.47 -4.17 8.28
C ARG A 34 1.45 -4.79 7.35
N LEU A 35 1.71 -5.99 6.84
CA LEU A 35 0.77 -6.69 5.96
C LEU A 35 -0.58 -6.91 6.67
N TYR A 36 -0.54 -7.36 7.92
CA TYR A 36 -1.74 -7.58 8.72
C TYR A 36 -2.51 -6.28 8.99
N ARG A 37 -1.83 -5.17 9.33
CA ARG A 37 -2.44 -3.85 9.49
C ARG A 37 -3.10 -3.35 8.20
N THR A 38 -2.47 -3.55 7.05
CA THR A 38 -3.07 -3.21 5.74
C THR A 38 -4.31 -4.07 5.45
N LEU A 39 -4.27 -5.37 5.74
CA LEU A 39 -5.42 -6.26 5.54
C LEU A 39 -6.58 -5.90 6.47
N LEU A 40 -6.32 -5.64 7.75
CA LEU A 40 -7.33 -5.19 8.71
C LEU A 40 -7.93 -3.83 8.31
N PHE A 41 -7.10 -2.90 7.85
CA PHE A 41 -7.57 -1.61 7.32
C PHE A 41 -8.56 -1.83 6.16
N MET A 42 -8.18 -2.63 5.16
CA MET A 42 -9.04 -2.92 4.01
C MET A 42 -10.31 -3.66 4.42
N GLN A 43 -10.20 -4.64 5.31
CA GLN A 43 -11.36 -5.38 5.82
C GLN A 43 -12.36 -4.44 6.50
N ASN A 44 -11.89 -3.57 7.40
CA ASN A 44 -12.77 -2.63 8.09
C ASN A 44 -13.38 -1.62 7.13
N LEU A 45 -12.60 -1.15 6.15
CA LEU A 45 -13.08 -0.18 5.17
C LEU A 45 -14.21 -0.76 4.30
N VAL A 46 -14.13 -2.05 3.96
CA VAL A 46 -15.07 -2.70 3.03
C VAL A 46 -16.26 -3.32 3.76
N PHE A 47 -16.06 -3.90 4.95
CA PHE A 47 -17.06 -4.76 5.59
C PHE A 47 -17.58 -4.27 6.94
N ALA A 48 -17.00 -3.22 7.54
CA ALA A 48 -17.48 -2.73 8.84
C ALA A 48 -18.67 -1.76 8.68
N ASP A 49 -19.35 -1.49 9.79
CA ASP A 49 -20.34 -0.42 9.84
C ASP A 49 -19.70 0.95 9.57
N ARG A 50 -20.53 1.92 9.15
CA ARG A 50 -20.05 3.25 8.74
C ARG A 50 -19.21 3.95 9.81
N ARG A 51 -19.62 3.88 11.08
CA ARG A 51 -18.88 4.52 12.18
C ARG A 51 -17.48 3.90 12.30
N ARG A 52 -17.40 2.57 12.22
CA ARG A 52 -16.11 1.87 12.31
C ARG A 52 -15.21 2.10 11.09
N ALA A 53 -15.79 2.21 9.90
CA ALA A 53 -15.08 2.59 8.69
C ALA A 53 -14.51 4.02 8.81
N ASP A 54 -15.30 4.98 9.29
CA ASP A 54 -14.88 6.37 9.50
C ASP A 54 -13.75 6.48 10.55
N GLU A 55 -13.83 5.74 11.66
CA GLU A 55 -12.76 5.65 12.66
C GLU A 55 -11.46 5.09 12.04
N THR A 56 -11.58 4.05 11.23
CA THR A 56 -10.44 3.40 10.57
C THR A 56 -9.77 4.37 9.58
N LEU A 57 -10.56 5.14 8.82
CA LEU A 57 -10.08 6.20 7.93
C LEU A 57 -9.33 7.31 8.69
N GLN A 58 -9.88 7.77 9.83
CA GLN A 58 -9.22 8.80 10.63
C GLN A 58 -7.86 8.32 11.16
N GLN A 59 -7.80 7.10 11.70
CA GLN A 59 -6.54 6.52 12.19
C GLN A 59 -5.52 6.37 11.05
N PHE A 60 -5.97 5.90 9.89
CA PHE A 60 -5.12 5.75 8.70
C PHE A 60 -4.56 7.11 8.24
N HIS A 61 -5.39 8.15 8.19
CA HIS A 61 -4.95 9.50 7.84
C HIS A 61 -3.93 10.04 8.85
N ALA A 62 -4.22 9.94 10.15
CA ALA A 62 -3.32 10.41 11.20
C ALA A 62 -1.94 9.72 11.15
N MET A 63 -1.91 8.43 10.80
CA MET A 63 -0.65 7.70 10.58
C MET A 63 0.10 8.22 9.35
N HIS A 64 -0.58 8.38 8.22
CA HIS A 64 0.05 8.86 6.97
C HIS A 64 0.48 10.32 7.04
N ASP A 65 -0.15 11.13 7.90
CA ASP A 65 0.23 12.54 8.12
C ASP A 65 1.64 12.70 8.69
N ARG A 66 2.11 11.69 9.42
CA ARG A 66 3.45 11.65 10.04
C ARG A 66 4.54 11.23 9.06
N ILE A 67 4.17 10.58 7.95
CA ILE A 67 5.12 10.12 6.93
C ILE A 67 5.45 11.30 6.02
N ARG A 68 6.56 11.98 6.28
CA ARG A 68 7.08 13.09 5.48
C ARG A 68 8.60 13.06 5.52
N GLY A 69 9.23 13.51 4.44
CA GLY A 69 10.67 13.59 4.35
C GLY A 69 11.12 14.09 2.98
N HIS A 70 12.40 13.91 2.68
CA HIS A 70 12.99 14.24 1.38
C HIS A 70 13.80 13.05 0.90
N LEU A 71 13.81 12.81 -0.42
CA LEU A 71 14.61 11.73 -0.99
C LEU A 71 16.12 11.98 -0.73
N PRO A 72 16.87 11.01 -0.21
CA PRO A 72 18.30 11.18 0.05
C PRO A 72 19.14 11.22 -1.24
N HIS A 73 18.66 10.56 -2.30
CA HIS A 73 19.34 10.43 -3.58
C HIS A 73 18.34 10.57 -4.74
N GLU A 74 18.85 10.73 -5.96
CA GLU A 74 18.04 10.69 -7.17
C GLU A 74 17.39 9.31 -7.34
N ALA A 75 16.12 9.29 -7.74
CA ALA A 75 15.37 8.07 -8.00
C ALA A 75 14.48 8.24 -9.25
N GLY A 76 14.96 7.74 -10.39
CA GLY A 76 14.26 7.87 -11.67
C GLY A 76 14.10 9.35 -12.06
N ARG A 77 12.86 9.84 -12.14
CA ARG A 77 12.59 11.25 -12.49
C ARG A 77 12.69 12.22 -11.32
N PHE A 78 12.90 11.72 -10.10
CA PHE A 78 12.87 12.55 -8.89
C PHE A 78 14.30 12.85 -8.43
N PRO A 79 14.74 14.11 -8.45
CA PRO A 79 16.08 14.47 -7.98
C PRO A 79 16.21 14.29 -6.46
N ALA A 80 17.45 14.18 -5.98
CA ALA A 80 17.75 14.21 -4.54
C ALA A 80 17.15 15.49 -3.90
N GLY A 81 16.65 15.35 -2.67
CA GLY A 81 15.96 16.44 -1.97
C GLY A 81 14.50 16.64 -2.39
N THR A 82 13.93 15.84 -3.29
CA THR A 82 12.49 15.90 -3.61
C THR A 82 11.67 15.60 -2.35
N PRO A 83 10.73 16.46 -1.93
CA PRO A 83 9.88 16.19 -0.78
C PRO A 83 8.91 15.05 -1.09
N TYR A 84 8.68 14.19 -0.12
CA TYR A 84 7.66 13.14 -0.19
C TYR A 84 6.70 13.23 1.00
N SER A 85 5.50 12.67 0.82
CA SER A 85 4.46 12.63 1.83
C SER A 85 3.66 11.34 1.74
N GLY A 86 3.30 10.74 2.87
CA GLY A 86 2.36 9.63 2.94
C GLY A 86 0.96 9.99 2.45
N ARG A 87 0.65 11.29 2.28
CA ARG A 87 -0.59 11.74 1.65
C ARG A 87 -0.53 11.86 0.13
N ASP A 88 0.64 11.65 -0.49
CA ASP A 88 0.80 11.81 -1.94
C ASP A 88 -0.21 10.92 -2.70
N PRO A 89 -1.09 11.50 -3.53
CA PRO A 89 -2.16 10.75 -4.18
C PRO A 89 -1.63 9.74 -5.21
N GLN A 90 -0.51 10.02 -5.86
CA GLN A 90 0.08 9.13 -6.86
C GLN A 90 0.73 7.91 -6.21
N ALA A 91 1.45 8.10 -5.10
CA ALA A 91 2.02 7.03 -4.30
C ALA A 91 0.92 6.13 -3.71
N LYS A 92 -0.19 6.71 -3.22
CA LYS A 92 -1.34 5.92 -2.75
C LYS A 92 -2.01 5.13 -3.87
N LEU A 93 -2.20 5.74 -5.04
CA LEU A 93 -2.75 5.06 -6.21
C LEU A 93 -1.85 3.89 -6.63
N TRP A 94 -0.53 4.08 -6.61
CA TRP A 94 0.45 3.03 -6.88
C TRP A 94 0.30 1.85 -5.90
N VAL A 95 0.24 2.12 -4.60
CA VAL A 95 0.04 1.10 -3.58
C VAL A 95 -1.28 0.34 -3.79
N HIS A 96 -2.36 1.05 -4.11
CA HIS A 96 -3.65 0.42 -4.39
C HIS A 96 -3.60 -0.46 -5.65
N ALA A 97 -3.04 0.05 -6.75
CA ALA A 97 -2.95 -0.67 -8.02
C ALA A 97 -2.12 -1.96 -7.89
N THR A 98 -0.99 -1.91 -7.18
CA THR A 98 -0.13 -3.08 -6.94
C THR A 98 -0.82 -4.14 -6.07
N PHE A 99 -1.68 -3.72 -5.14
CA PHE A 99 -2.51 -4.63 -4.35
C PHE A 99 -3.60 -5.30 -5.19
N ALA A 100 -4.32 -4.53 -6.00
CA ALA A 100 -5.36 -5.05 -6.90
C ALA A 100 -4.80 -6.03 -7.94
N ASP A 101 -3.71 -5.65 -8.63
CA ASP A 101 -3.03 -6.52 -9.61
C ASP A 101 -2.50 -7.80 -8.96
N THR A 102 -1.94 -7.72 -7.75
CA THR A 102 -1.50 -8.91 -7.02
C THR A 102 -2.67 -9.80 -6.62
N SER A 103 -3.75 -9.22 -6.11
CA SER A 103 -4.95 -9.97 -5.70
C SER A 103 -5.56 -10.73 -6.88
N LEU A 104 -5.71 -10.08 -8.02
CA LEU A 104 -6.22 -10.72 -9.25
C LEU A 104 -5.32 -11.87 -9.72
N LYS A 105 -3.99 -11.67 -9.77
CA LYS A 105 -3.05 -12.72 -10.18
C LYS A 105 -3.05 -13.92 -9.24
N VAL A 106 -3.10 -13.67 -7.94
CA VAL A 106 -3.17 -14.75 -6.93
C VAL A 106 -4.47 -15.53 -7.08
N TYR A 107 -5.60 -14.84 -7.20
CA TYR A 107 -6.90 -15.49 -7.38
C TYR A 107 -6.92 -16.35 -8.64
N GLN A 108 -6.51 -15.80 -9.79
CA GLN A 108 -6.48 -16.52 -11.06
C GLN A 108 -5.53 -17.72 -11.05
N ARG A 109 -4.45 -17.66 -10.29
CA ARG A 109 -3.43 -18.73 -10.24
C ARG A 109 -3.83 -19.89 -9.32
N PHE A 110 -4.49 -19.60 -8.20
CA PHE A 110 -4.67 -20.55 -7.11
C PHE A 110 -6.12 -20.84 -6.74
N VAL A 111 -7.08 -20.04 -7.21
CA VAL A 111 -8.52 -20.22 -6.92
C VAL A 111 -9.26 -20.63 -8.18
N SER A 112 -9.40 -19.71 -9.14
CA SER A 112 -10.10 -19.97 -10.40
C SER A 112 -9.81 -18.87 -11.43
N PRO A 113 -9.76 -19.17 -12.74
CA PRO A 113 -9.77 -18.15 -13.77
C PRO A 113 -10.98 -17.22 -13.63
N LEU A 114 -10.75 -15.90 -13.75
CA LEU A 114 -11.81 -14.89 -13.80
C LEU A 114 -12.16 -14.56 -15.25
N THR A 115 -13.45 -14.46 -15.54
CA THR A 115 -13.98 -13.92 -16.80
C THR A 115 -13.58 -12.44 -16.96
N ARG A 116 -13.86 -11.85 -18.13
CA ARG A 116 -13.64 -10.40 -18.31
C ARG A 116 -14.59 -9.57 -17.43
N GLN A 117 -15.82 -10.03 -17.26
CA GLN A 117 -16.86 -9.32 -16.52
C GLN A 117 -16.54 -9.28 -15.01
N GLU A 118 -16.11 -10.41 -14.44
CA GLU A 118 -15.71 -10.47 -13.03
C GLU A 118 -14.47 -9.64 -12.71
N ARG A 119 -13.60 -9.36 -13.70
CA ARG A 119 -12.42 -8.49 -13.53
C ARG A 119 -12.74 -7.00 -13.50
N GLN A 120 -13.92 -6.62 -13.97
CA GLN A 120 -14.34 -5.22 -14.13
C GLN A 120 -15.39 -4.78 -13.10
N SER A 121 -15.86 -5.70 -12.26
CA SER A 121 -16.82 -5.46 -11.18
C SER A 121 -16.10 -5.03 -9.90
#